data_AF-A0A8T1TW76-F1
#
_entry.id   AF-A0A8T1TW76-F1
#
_cell.length_a   1.000
_cell.length_b   1.000
_cell.length_c   1.000
_cell.angle_alpha   90.00
_cell.angle_beta   90.00
_cell.angle_gamma   90.00
#
_symmetry.space_group_name_H-M   'P 1'
#
loop_
_entity.id
_entity.type
_entity.pdbx_description
1 polymer ?
#
loop_
_entity_poly.entity_id
_entity_poly.type
_entity_poly.pdbx_seq_one_letter_code
_entity_poly.pdbx_strand_id
1 'polypeptide(L)' 'PQLHCSKLEYCVSYPTVNTAGEVTGGLKGASGNDACTRAPLGSQTYGRAG' A
#
# COMPACT_ATOMS: atom_id res chain seq x y z
N PRO A 1 -8.42 -11.59 -7.59
CA PRO A 1 -7.32 -12.33 -6.93
C PRO A 1 -7.34 -11.99 -5.43
N GLN A 2 -6.89 -12.90 -4.58
CA GLN A 2 -6.75 -12.64 -3.14
C GLN A 2 -5.30 -12.30 -2.83
N LEU A 3 -5.07 -11.20 -2.12
CA LEU A 3 -3.78 -10.88 -1.53
C LEU A 3 -3.90 -11.05 -0.02
N HIS A 4 -3.12 -11.98 0.55
CA HIS A 4 -3.02 -12.16 1.99
C HIS A 4 -1.75 -11.44 2.48
N CYS A 5 -1.91 -10.29 3.13
CA CYS A 5 -0.81 -9.67 3.87
C CYS A 5 -0.84 -10.18 5.30
N SER A 6 0.16 -10.98 5.69
CA SER A 6 0.40 -11.30 7.09
C SER A 6 0.69 -9.98 7.83
N LYS A 7 -0.11 -9.70 8.86
CA LYS A 7 -0.15 -8.40 9.57
C LYS A 7 1.19 -7.98 10.20
N LEU A 8 2.19 -8.85 10.20
CA LEU A 8 3.43 -8.72 10.99
C LEU A 8 4.70 -8.56 10.15
N GLU A 9 4.64 -8.73 8.82
CA GLU A 9 5.86 -8.71 8.00
C GLU A 9 5.89 -7.64 6.91
N TYR A 10 4.71 -7.24 6.40
CA TYR A 10 4.63 -6.35 5.23
C TYR A 10 3.58 -5.26 5.41
N CYS A 11 3.78 -4.16 4.69
CA CYS A 11 2.76 -3.14 4.52
C CYS A 11 1.53 -3.72 3.82
N VAL A 12 0.34 -3.27 4.21
CA VAL A 12 -0.84 -3.46 3.37
C VAL A 12 -0.72 -2.64 2.09
N SER A 13 -1.54 -2.91 1.08
CA SER A 13 -1.52 -2.09 -0.14
C SER A 13 -2.03 -0.68 0.15
N TYR A 14 -1.31 0.33 -0.33
CA TYR A 14 -1.69 1.75 -0.29
C TYR A 14 -1.87 2.29 -1.72
N PRO A 15 -2.67 3.36 -1.91
CA PRO A 15 -2.68 4.09 -3.16
C PRO A 15 -1.31 4.73 -3.42
N THR A 16 -0.72 4.41 -4.57
CA THR A 16 0.56 5.01 -4.99
C THR A 16 0.35 6.38 -5.63
N VAL A 17 -0.78 6.58 -6.30
CA VAL A 17 -1.15 7.79 -7.03
C VAL A 17 -2.63 8.11 -6.80
N ASN A 18 -2.98 9.40 -6.73
CA ASN A 18 -4.38 9.86 -6.64
C ASN A 18 -4.89 10.42 -7.99
N THR A 19 -6.14 10.90 -8.02
CA THR A 19 -6.76 11.45 -9.24
C THR A 19 -6.12 12.74 -9.77
N ALA A 20 -5.41 13.47 -8.91
CA ALA A 20 -4.65 14.66 -9.30
C ALA A 20 -3.26 14.33 -9.87
N GLY A 21 -2.84 13.05 -9.84
CA GLY A 21 -1.52 12.62 -10.26
C GLY A 21 -0.44 12.79 -9.19
N GLU A 22 -0.81 13.12 -7.95
CA GLU A 22 0.14 13.17 -6.84
C GLU A 22 0.58 11.75 -6.46
N VAL A 23 1.86 11.58 -6.17
CA VAL A 23 2.48 10.28 -5.87
C VAL A 23 2.95 10.24 -4.42
N THR A 24 2.73 9.11 -3.75
CA THR A 24 3.25 8.91 -2.38
C THR A 24 4.78 8.89 -2.35
N GLY A 25 5.36 9.53 -1.34
CA GLY A 25 6.81 9.46 -1.08
C GLY A 25 7.26 8.12 -0.48
N GLY A 26 6.32 7.25 -0.11
CA GLY A 26 6.59 5.99 0.58
C GLY A 26 7.10 6.20 2.01
N LEU A 27 7.51 5.08 2.64
CA LEU A 27 8.12 5.09 3.96
C LEU A 27 9.56 4.61 3.85
N LYS A 28 10.47 5.26 4.58
CA LYS A 28 11.83 4.75 4.76
C LYS A 28 11.74 3.39 5.48
N GLY A 29 12.46 2.39 4.99
CA GLY A 29 12.50 1.07 5.61
C GLY A 29 13.16 1.11 6.99
N ALA A 30 12.33 1.16 8.04
CA ALA A 30 12.72 1.09 9.43
C ALA A 30 11.55 0.51 10.24
N SER A 31 11.85 -0.27 11.29
CA SER A 31 10.83 -0.81 12.20
C SER A 31 9.74 -1.66 11.53
N GLY A 32 10.12 -2.50 10.57
CA GLY A 32 9.18 -3.45 9.94
C GLY A 32 8.01 -2.76 9.23
N ASN A 33 6.77 -3.10 9.61
CA ASN A 33 5.55 -2.60 8.98
C ASN A 33 4.70 -1.68 9.89
N ASP A 34 5.22 -1.27 11.04
CA ASP A 34 4.47 -0.57 12.09
C ASP A 34 3.69 0.65 11.56
N ALA A 35 4.29 1.39 10.64
CA ALA A 35 3.71 2.61 10.05
C ALA A 35 2.80 2.36 8.82
N CYS A 36 2.65 1.12 8.37
CA CYS A 36 1.90 0.76 7.16
C CYS A 36 1.01 -0.48 7.31
N THR A 37 0.57 -0.77 8.54
CA THR A 37 -0.34 -1.90 8.84
C THR A 37 -1.80 -1.64 8.40
N ARG A 38 -2.18 -0.39 8.12
CA ARG A 38 -3.55 0.00 7.76
C ARG A 38 -3.59 1.23 6.86
N ALA A 39 -4.12 1.09 5.64
CA ALA A 39 -4.44 2.21 4.76
C ALA A 39 -5.73 2.92 5.23
N PRO A 40 -5.66 4.18 5.74
CA PRO A 40 -6.83 4.85 6.33
C PRO A 40 -7.96 5.11 5.32
N LEU A 41 -7.58 5.31 4.04
CA LEU A 41 -8.51 5.55 2.93
C LEU A 41 -8.84 4.26 2.16
N GLY A 42 -8.46 3.10 2.69
CA GLY A 42 -8.60 1.82 2.01
C GLY A 42 -7.39 1.44 1.16
N SER A 43 -7.27 0.15 0.87
CA SER A 43 -6.20 -0.42 0.07
C SER A 43 -6.48 -0.34 -1.43
N GLN A 44 -5.41 -0.26 -2.24
CA GLN A 44 -5.50 -0.16 -3.70
C GLN A 44 -4.84 -1.38 -4.38
N THR A 45 -5.40 -1.82 -5.51
CA THR A 45 -4.79 -2.80 -6.43
C THR A 45 -4.86 -2.24 -7.85
N TYR A 46 -3.86 -2.55 -8.68
CA TYR A 46 -3.79 -2.10 -10.07
C TYR A 46 -3.83 -3.32 -11.01
N GLY A 47 -4.58 -3.21 -12.11
CA GLY A 47 -4.66 -4.23 -13.15
C GLY A 47 -4.54 -3.59 -14.53
N ARG A 48 -3.87 -4.26 -15.46
CA ARG A 48 -3.75 -3.85 -16.86
C ARG A 48 -3.99 -5.08 -17.75
N ALA A 49 -4.96 -4.97 -18.65
CA ALA A 49 -5.28 -5.99 -19.65
C ALA A 49 -4.95 -5.46 -21.05
N GLY A 50 -4.73 -6.37 -22.00
CA GLY A 50 -4.47 -6.09 -23.41
C GLY A 50 -5.15 -7.11 -24.29
#